data_AF-A0A5J4P8L8-F1
#
_entry.id   AF-A0A5J4P8L8-F1
#
_cell.length_a   1.000
_cell.length_b   1.000
_cell.length_c   1.000
_cell.angle_alpha   90.00
_cell.angle_beta   90.00
_cell.angle_gamma   90.00
#
_symmetry.space_group_name_H-M   'P 1'
#
loop_
_entity.id
_entity.type
_entity.pdbx_description
1 polymer ?
#
loop_
_entity_poly.entity_id
_entity_poly.type
_entity_poly.pdbx_seq_one_letter_code
_entity_poly.pdbx_strand_id
1 'polypeptide(L)'
;VLKEGCYKPDAKTKSYSVSIKCDEHREQLNFQETDYFKEKAKHRYKIEAKNSELKNVHGYAKADSYGITNMQMLGAMAIFTVNLKRILKLMN
;
A
#
# COMPACT_ATOMS: atom_id res chain seq x y z
N VAL A 1 -19.97 5.55 -29.68
CA VAL A 1 -19.62 6.24 -28.41
C VAL A 1 -18.35 7.11 -28.54
N LEU A 2 -17.30 6.68 -29.26
CA LEU A 2 -16.02 7.40 -29.42
C LEU A 2 -16.06 8.82 -30.05
N LYS A 3 -17.22 9.31 -30.45
CA LYS A 3 -17.37 10.63 -31.09
C LYS A 3 -17.54 11.75 -30.06
N GLU A 4 -18.19 11.45 -28.94
CA GLU A 4 -18.40 12.42 -27.86
C GLU A 4 -17.11 12.56 -27.03
N GLY A 5 -16.62 13.80 -26.91
CA GLY A 5 -15.44 14.13 -26.09
C GLY A 5 -14.07 13.90 -26.73
N CYS A 6 -13.94 12.99 -27.70
CA CYS A 6 -12.65 12.73 -28.39
C CYS A 6 -12.43 13.59 -29.65
N TYR A 7 -13.47 14.25 -30.17
CA TYR A 7 -13.39 15.05 -31.39
C TYR A 7 -13.36 16.55 -31.08
N LYS A 8 -12.34 17.25 -31.59
CA LYS A 8 -12.40 18.72 -31.71
C LYS A 8 -13.13 19.07 -33.01
N PRO A 9 -14.17 19.91 -32.98
CA PRO A 9 -14.79 20.42 -34.20
C PRO A 9 -13.72 21.01 -35.13
N ASP A 10 -13.83 20.74 -36.44
CA ASP A 10 -12.97 21.27 -37.51
C ASP A 10 -11.51 20.79 -37.58
N ALA A 11 -11.13 19.72 -36.87
CA ALA A 11 -9.80 19.14 -36.98
C ALA A 11 -9.55 18.48 -38.36
N LYS A 12 -8.47 18.87 -39.05
CA LYS A 12 -8.02 18.30 -40.35
C LYS A 12 -7.66 16.81 -40.27
N THR A 13 -7.19 16.33 -39.12
CA THR A 13 -6.80 14.93 -38.87
C THR A 13 -7.48 14.40 -37.62
N LYS A 14 -7.92 13.13 -37.66
CA LYS A 14 -8.65 12.46 -36.57
C LYS A 14 -7.73 11.44 -35.90
N SER A 15 -7.22 11.74 -34.71
CA SER A 15 -6.47 10.79 -33.88
C SER A 15 -7.21 10.60 -32.57
N TYR A 16 -7.49 9.35 -32.21
CA TYR A 16 -8.09 8.99 -30.92
C TYR A 16 -7.11 8.12 -30.14
N SER A 17 -7.06 8.33 -28.83
CA SER A 17 -6.33 7.46 -27.90
C SER A 17 -7.34 6.93 -26.89
N VAL A 18 -7.41 5.61 -26.78
CA VAL A 18 -8.27 4.91 -25.82
C VAL A 18 -7.38 4.07 -24.94
N SER A 19 -7.38 4.36 -23.64
CA SER A 19 -6.68 3.54 -22.66
C SER A 19 -7.52 2.30 -22.34
N ILE A 20 -7.16 1.17 -22.96
CA ILE A 20 -7.75 -0.12 -22.63
C ILE A 20 -7.04 -0.63 -21.38
N LYS A 21 -7.73 -0.64 -20.24
CA LYS A 21 -7.21 -1.27 -19.01
C LYS A 21 -7.23 -2.79 -19.18
N CYS A 22 -6.14 -3.47 -18.80
CA CYS A 22 -6.10 -4.92 -18.72
C CYS A 22 -7.18 -5.43 -17.74
N ASP A 23 -7.60 -6.67 -17.92
CA ASP A 23 -8.69 -7.24 -17.13
C ASP A 23 -8.34 -7.30 -15.63
N GLU A 24 -7.08 -7.53 -15.28
CA GLU A 24 -6.61 -7.50 -13.88
C GLU A 24 -6.82 -6.12 -13.23
N HIS A 25 -6.59 -5.04 -13.99
CA HIS A 25 -6.82 -3.69 -13.49
C HIS A 25 -8.31 -3.42 -13.29
N ARG A 26 -9.18 -3.99 -14.12
CA ARG A 26 -10.64 -3.87 -13.96
C ARG A 26 -11.12 -4.64 -12.74
N GLU A 27 -10.60 -5.85 -12.52
CA GLU A 27 -10.89 -6.64 -11.33
C GLU A 27 -10.44 -5.93 -10.05
N GLN A 28 -9.24 -5.35 -10.03
CA GLN A 28 -8.75 -4.56 -8.90
C GLN A 28 -9.63 -3.35 -8.60
N LEU A 29 -10.10 -2.63 -9.62
CA LEU A 29 -11.03 -1.50 -9.44
C LEU A 29 -12.35 -1.97 -8.85
N ASN A 30 -12.92 -3.04 -9.39
CA ASN A 30 -14.16 -3.61 -8.88
C ASN A 30 -14.01 -4.08 -7.41
N PHE A 31 -12.88 -4.69 -7.07
CA PHE A 31 -12.58 -5.10 -5.70
C PHE A 31 -12.44 -3.90 -4.74
N GLN A 32 -11.77 -2.83 -5.17
CA GLN A 32 -11.63 -1.62 -4.37
C GLN A 32 -12.98 -0.93 -4.09
N GLU A 33 -13.95 -1.09 -4.98
CA GLU A 33 -15.30 -0.55 -4.78
C GLU A 33 -16.14 -1.35 -3.78
N THR A 34 -15.73 -2.58 -3.42
CA THR A 34 -16.45 -3.40 -2.44
C THR A 34 -16.47 -2.76 -1.05
N ASP A 35 -17.57 -2.93 -0.32
CA ASP A 35 -17.69 -2.46 1.06
C ASP A 35 -16.65 -3.11 1.97
N TYR A 36 -16.34 -4.38 1.73
CA TYR A 36 -15.26 -5.09 2.44
C TYR A 36 -13.92 -4.36 2.34
N PHE A 37 -13.52 -3.98 1.12
CA PHE A 37 -12.28 -3.25 0.91
C PHE A 37 -12.32 -1.87 1.56
N LYS A 38 -13.42 -1.12 1.36
CA LYS A 38 -13.59 0.23 1.92
C LYS A 38 -13.50 0.23 3.44
N GLU A 39 -14.18 -0.71 4.12
CA GLU A 39 -14.10 -0.83 5.58
C GLU A 39 -12.69 -1.22 6.06
N LYS A 40 -12.03 -2.17 5.38
CA LYS A 40 -10.63 -2.50 5.71
C LYS A 40 -9.69 -1.32 5.49
N ALA A 41 -9.88 -0.54 4.43
CA ALA A 41 -9.05 0.61 4.11
C ALA A 41 -9.11 1.68 5.20
N LYS A 42 -10.27 1.90 5.82
CA LYS A 42 -10.42 2.82 6.97
C LYS A 42 -9.53 2.47 8.15
N HIS A 43 -9.10 1.22 8.31
CA HIS A 43 -8.21 0.81 9.40
C HIS A 43 -6.72 0.98 9.08
N ARG A 44 -6.36 1.33 7.84
CA ARG A 44 -4.96 1.42 7.38
C ARG A 44 -4.10 2.38 8.20
N TYR A 45 -4.66 3.52 8.61
CA TYR A 45 -3.92 4.52 9.41
C TYR A 45 -3.36 3.94 10.73
N LYS A 46 -4.07 2.97 11.33
CA LYS A 46 -3.61 2.29 12.56
C LYS A 46 -2.35 1.48 12.29
N ILE A 47 -2.29 0.79 11.14
CA ILE A 47 -1.16 -0.04 10.74
C ILE A 47 0.03 0.85 10.36
N GLU A 48 -0.20 1.91 9.59
CA GLU A 48 0.85 2.83 9.16
C GLU A 48 1.53 3.53 10.34
N ALA A 49 0.74 3.99 11.32
CA ALA A 49 1.30 4.57 12.55
C ALA A 49 2.22 3.58 13.28
N LYS A 50 1.81 2.31 13.41
CA LYS A 50 2.62 1.27 14.06
C LYS A 50 3.87 0.90 13.26
N ASN A 51 3.79 0.89 11.94
CA ASN A 51 4.94 0.64 11.06
C ASN A 51 5.92 1.82 11.07
N SER A 52 5.43 3.05 11.12
CA SER A 52 6.26 4.25 11.24
C SER A 52 7.02 4.26 12.57
N GLU A 53 6.33 3.97 13.68
CA GLU A 53 6.95 3.79 14.99
C GLU A 53 8.05 2.71 14.96
N LEU A 54 7.74 1.53 14.41
CA LEU A 54 8.68 0.41 14.31
C LEU A 54 9.94 0.78 13.51
N LYS A 55 9.78 1.45 12.37
CA LYS A 55 10.88 1.85 11.49
C LYS A 55 11.77 2.93 12.09
N ASN A 56 11.14 3.98 12.63
CA ASN A 56 11.85 5.20 13.02
C ASN A 56 12.31 5.16 14.48
N VAL A 57 11.45 4.72 15.41
CA VAL A 57 11.74 4.72 16.85
C VAL A 57 12.52 3.46 17.24
N HIS A 58 12.10 2.30 16.73
CA HIS A 58 12.68 1.01 17.12
C HIS A 58 13.74 0.49 16.14
N GLY A 59 14.18 1.31 15.19
CA GLY A 59 15.33 1.03 14.35
C GLY A 59 15.13 -0.05 13.29
N TYR A 60 13.90 -0.52 13.02
CA TYR A 60 13.65 -1.57 12.02
C TYR A 60 14.11 -1.19 10.61
N ALA A 61 14.18 0.10 10.28
CA ALA A 61 14.66 0.57 8.99
C ALA A 61 16.20 0.54 8.84
N LYS A 62 16.93 0.28 9.93
CA LYS A 62 18.39 0.22 9.93
C LYS A 62 18.86 -1.22 9.85
N ALA A 63 19.91 -1.44 9.06
CA ALA A 63 20.57 -2.73 8.96
C ALA A 63 21.93 -2.64 9.65
N ASP A 64 22.14 -3.51 10.63
CA ASP A 64 23.42 -3.62 11.34
C ASP A 64 24.40 -4.58 10.65
N SER A 65 23.91 -5.36 9.68
CA SER A 65 24.72 -6.30 8.90
C SER A 65 24.13 -6.51 7.51
N TYR A 66 24.99 -7.00 6.61
CA TYR A 66 24.62 -7.30 5.22
C TYR A 66 24.02 -8.71 5.10
N GLY A 67 23.14 -8.89 4.11
CA GLY A 67 22.55 -10.19 3.75
C GLY A 67 21.10 -10.36 4.17
N ILE A 68 20.29 -11.00 3.32
CA ILE A 68 18.84 -11.16 3.49
C ILE A 68 18.51 -11.88 4.80
N THR A 69 19.22 -12.96 5.11
CA THR A 69 19.01 -13.75 6.33
C THR A 69 19.22 -12.92 7.59
N ASN A 70 20.28 -12.11 7.62
CA ASN A 70 20.57 -11.25 8.77
C ASN A 70 19.53 -10.13 8.92
N MET A 71 19.09 -9.52 7.81
CA MET A 71 18.01 -8.53 7.82
C MET A 71 16.67 -9.14 8.30
N GLN A 72 16.37 -10.38 7.91
CA GLN A 72 15.18 -11.10 8.38
C GLN A 72 15.25 -11.34 9.90
N MET A 73 16.40 -11.77 10.41
CA MET A 73 16.58 -12.02 11.84
C MET A 73 16.51 -10.72 12.67
N LEU A 74 17.17 -9.65 12.23
CA LEU A 74 17.07 -8.32 12.85
C LEU A 74 15.63 -7.82 12.86
N GLY A 75 14.93 -7.95 11.73
CA GLY A 75 13.53 -7.56 11.61
C GLY A 75 12.62 -8.35 12.56
N ALA A 76 12.79 -9.66 12.62
CA ALA A 76 12.02 -10.53 13.51
C ALA A 76 12.25 -10.19 14.99
N MET A 77 13.51 -9.97 15.40
CA MET A 77 13.86 -9.58 16.77
C MET A 77 13.26 -8.22 17.15
N ALA A 78 13.34 -7.23 16.26
CA ALA A 78 12.76 -5.91 16.49
C ALA A 78 11.24 -5.98 16.67
N ILE A 79 10.53 -6.68 15.78
CA ILE A 79 9.08 -6.87 15.86
C ILE A 79 8.70 -7.57 17.18
N PHE A 80 9.37 -8.67 17.51
CA PHE A 80 9.09 -9.46 18.71
C PHE A 80 9.28 -8.61 19.98
N THR A 81 10.42 -7.94 20.10
CA THR A 81 10.76 -7.12 21.26
C THR A 81 9.78 -5.96 21.44
N VAL A 82 9.41 -5.27 20.36
CA VAL A 82 8.44 -4.16 20.42
C VAL A 82 7.06 -4.64 20.83
N ASN A 83 6.62 -5.80 20.32
CA ASN A 83 5.34 -6.38 20.70
C ASN A 83 5.31 -6.80 22.17
N LEU A 84 6.40 -7.40 22.68
CA LEU A 84 6.54 -7.70 24.11
C LEU A 84 6.43 -6.43 24.96
N LYS A 85 7.16 -5.36 24.60
CA LYS A 85 7.09 -4.07 25.31
C LYS A 85 5.66 -3.51 25.35
N ARG A 86 4.90 -3.65 24.27
CA ARG A 86 3.49 -3.21 24.20
C ARG A 86 2.58 -4.03 25.11
N ILE A 87 2.74 -5.36 25.13
CA ILE A 87 1.96 -6.24 26.01
C ILE A 87 2.24 -5.91 27.48
N LEU A 88 3.51 -5.78 27.85
CA LEU A 88 3.90 -5.43 29.22
C LEU A 88 3.34 -4.07 29.66
N LYS A 89 3.28 -3.09 28.75
CA LYS A 89 2.66 -1.78 29.00
C LYS A 89 1.13 -1.83 29.15
N LEU A 90 0.46 -2.86 28.63
CA LEU A 90 -0.99 -3.04 28.81
C LEU A 90 -1.33 -3.85 30.07
N MET A 91 -0.38 -4.67 30.53
CA MET A 91 -0.52 -5.45 31.77
C MET A 91 -0.30 -4.61 33.03
N ASN A 92 0.47 -3.53 32.91
CA ASN A 92 0.74 -2.53 33.95
C ASN A 92 -0.10 -1.28 33.73
#